data_AF-A0A349M624-F1
#
_entry.id   AF-A0A349M624-F1
#
_cell.length_a   1.000
_cell.length_b   1.000
_cell.length_c   1.000
_cell.angle_alpha   90.00
_cell.angle_beta   90.00
_cell.angle_gamma   90.00
#
_symmetry.space_group_name_H-M   'P 1'
#
loop_
_entity.id
_entity.type
_entity.pdbx_description
1 polymer ?
#
loop_
_entity_poly.entity_id
_entity_poly.type
_entity_poly.pdbx_seq_one_letter_code
_entity_poly.pdbx_strand_id
1 'polypeptide(L)'
;MVVYCSLHHENPDGSAFCDECGEPLAGAAPDPAAAATSQAAPESAATDTQRCPSCGAENPAGEAFCSNCGVSMLGAPAANPA
;
A
#
# COMPACT_ATOMS: atom_id res chain seq x y z
N MET A 1 -23.62 -20.55 8.73
CA MET A 1 -24.56 -19.69 7.99
C MET A 1 -23.82 -19.20 6.74
N VAL A 2 -24.54 -18.64 5.78
CA VAL A 2 -23.96 -18.11 4.53
C VAL A 2 -24.50 -16.71 4.37
N VAL A 3 -23.65 -15.81 3.88
CA VAL A 3 -24.00 -14.42 3.60
C VAL A 3 -23.96 -14.21 2.10
N TYR A 4 -24.94 -13.49 1.58
CA TYR A 4 -25.06 -13.22 0.16
C TYR A 4 -24.69 -11.76 -0.16
N CYS A 5 -23.95 -11.58 -1.25
CA CYS A 5 -23.69 -10.25 -1.81
C CYS A 5 -24.96 -9.64 -2.43
N SER A 6 -24.93 -8.34 -2.76
CA SER A 6 -25.99 -7.67 -3.53
C SER A 6 -26.27 -8.32 -4.90
N LEU A 7 -25.25 -8.99 -5.47
CA LEU A 7 -25.35 -9.78 -6.70
C LEU A 7 -25.81 -11.24 -6.46
N HIS A 8 -26.16 -11.58 -5.22
CA HIS A 8 -26.62 -12.90 -4.79
C HIS A 8 -25.59 -14.04 -4.88
N HIS A 9 -24.30 -13.71 -4.80
CA HIS A 9 -23.26 -14.74 -4.67
C HIS A 9 -23.18 -15.25 -3.23
N GLU A 10 -23.01 -16.57 -3.08
CA GLU A 10 -22.89 -17.24 -1.78
C GLU A 10 -21.48 -17.05 -1.20
N ASN A 11 -21.36 -16.63 0.06
CA ASN A 11 -20.08 -16.51 0.74
C ASN A 11 -20.18 -17.11 2.15
N PRO A 12 -19.06 -17.64 2.69
CA PRO A 12 -19.04 -18.17 4.05
C PRO A 12 -19.18 -17.04 5.09
N ASP A 13 -19.72 -17.35 6.27
CA ASP A 13 -19.78 -16.38 7.36
C ASP A 13 -18.36 -15.90 7.74
N GLY A 14 -18.22 -14.59 7.94
CA GLY A 14 -16.95 -13.97 8.31
C GLY A 14 -16.13 -13.44 7.13
N SER A 15 -16.56 -13.68 5.89
CA SER A 15 -15.99 -13.01 4.72
C SER A 15 -16.27 -11.51 4.77
N ALA A 16 -15.22 -10.71 4.79
CA ALA A 16 -15.32 -9.24 4.72
C ALA A 16 -15.74 -8.75 3.33
N PHE A 17 -15.46 -9.54 2.30
CA PHE A 17 -15.72 -9.25 0.90
C PHE A 17 -16.25 -10.50 0.20
N CYS A 18 -17.02 -10.30 -0.87
CA CYS A 18 -17.40 -11.42 -1.72
C CYS A 18 -16.20 -11.93 -2.52
N ASP A 19 -15.95 -13.23 -2.52
CA ASP A 19 -14.81 -13.85 -3.20
C ASP A 19 -14.91 -13.81 -4.73
N GLU A 20 -16.12 -13.60 -5.28
CA GLU A 20 -16.35 -13.57 -6.74
C GLU A 20 -16.40 -12.16 -7.33
N CYS A 21 -16.99 -11.19 -6.63
CA CYS A 21 -17.13 -9.81 -7.14
C CYS A 21 -16.37 -8.75 -6.33
N GLY A 22 -15.83 -9.10 -5.16
CA GLY A 22 -15.04 -8.19 -4.31
C GLY A 22 -15.85 -7.14 -3.56
N GLU A 23 -17.19 -7.16 -3.64
CA GLU A 23 -18.04 -6.19 -2.95
C GLU A 23 -18.02 -6.45 -1.43
N PRO A 24 -17.96 -5.40 -0.59
CA PRO A 24 -17.94 -5.56 0.87
C PRO A 24 -19.29 -6.10 1.33
N LEU A 25 -19.26 -7.21 2.06
CA LEU A 25 -20.47 -7.77 2.65
C LEU A 25 -20.78 -6.99 3.93
N ALA A 26 -21.91 -6.27 3.93
CA ALA A 26 -22.36 -5.44 5.04
C ALA A 26 -22.70 -6.29 6.27
N GLY A 27 -21.68 -6.62 7.05
CA GLY A 27 -21.78 -7.51 8.21
C GLY A 27 -20.44 -7.80 8.90
N ALA A 28 -19.31 -7.56 8.25
CA ALA A 28 -18.00 -7.63 8.88
C ALA A 28 -17.68 -6.31 9.63
N ALA A 29 -18.41 -6.03 10.70
CA ALA A 29 -17.87 -5.14 11.73
C ALA A 29 -16.76 -5.92 12.46
N PRO A 30 -15.49 -5.48 12.42
CA PRO A 30 -14.52 -6.03 13.36
C PRO A 30 -15.01 -5.67 14.76
N ASP A 31 -15.23 -6.68 15.59
CA ASP A 31 -15.50 -6.53 17.01
C ASP A 31 -14.37 -5.66 17.61
N PRO A 32 -14.61 -4.42 18.07
CA PRO A 32 -13.52 -3.52 18.45
C PRO A 32 -12.87 -3.88 19.80
N ALA A 33 -13.17 -5.06 20.37
CA ALA A 33 -12.76 -5.46 21.71
C ALA A 33 -11.72 -6.60 21.77
N ALA A 34 -11.15 -7.05 20.64
CA ALA A 34 -10.14 -8.11 20.66
C ALA A 34 -9.01 -7.91 19.62
N ALA A 35 -8.20 -6.86 19.79
CA ALA A 35 -6.77 -6.85 19.40
C ALA A 35 -6.07 -5.58 19.92
N ALA A 36 -6.00 -5.43 21.24
CA ALA A 36 -4.99 -4.61 21.89
C ALA A 36 -3.83 -5.51 22.32
N THR A 37 -3.00 -5.94 21.36
CA THR A 37 -1.57 -6.28 21.56
C THR A 37 -0.85 -6.42 20.20
N SER A 38 0.15 -5.54 19.99
CA SER A 38 1.14 -5.46 18.89
C SER A 38 0.58 -5.05 17.50
N GLN A 39 0.89 -3.88 16.93
CA GLN A 39 2.21 -3.23 16.86
C GLN A 39 2.10 -1.71 16.58
N ALA A 40 2.84 -0.89 17.33
CA ALA A 40 3.20 0.46 16.94
C ALA A 40 4.56 0.42 16.21
N ALA A 41 4.52 0.63 14.90
CA ALA A 41 5.50 1.23 13.98
C ALA A 41 6.93 0.65 13.84
N PRO A 42 7.65 0.95 12.73
CA PRO A 42 7.23 1.54 11.46
C PRO A 42 7.55 0.63 10.27
N GLU A 43 6.74 0.61 9.23
CA GLU A 43 7.33 0.32 7.91
C GLU A 43 6.65 1.21 6.88
N SER A 44 7.11 2.46 6.88
CA SER A 44 7.48 3.04 5.60
C SER A 44 8.32 1.99 4.90
N ALA A 45 7.74 1.34 3.90
CA ALA A 45 8.48 1.09 2.68
C ALA A 45 8.99 2.46 2.25
N ALA A 46 10.14 2.86 2.80
CA ALA A 46 10.97 3.89 2.23
C ALA A 46 11.49 3.28 0.93
N THR A 47 10.61 3.22 -0.07
CA THR A 47 11.03 3.43 -1.45
C THR A 47 11.77 4.75 -1.37
N ASP A 48 13.10 4.67 -1.23
CA ASP A 48 13.96 5.84 -1.10
C ASP A 48 13.72 6.62 -2.39
N THR A 49 12.95 7.70 -2.31
CA THR A 49 12.61 8.57 -3.44
C THR A 49 13.21 9.93 -3.17
N GLN A 50 13.95 10.44 -4.14
CA GLN A 50 14.53 11.77 -4.13
C GLN A 50 13.65 12.75 -4.94
N ARG A 51 13.56 13.99 -4.47
CA ARG A 51 12.91 15.07 -5.23
C ARG A 51 13.91 15.68 -6.21
N CYS A 52 13.50 15.79 -7.47
CA CYS A 52 14.27 16.47 -8.49
C CYS A 52 14.43 17.95 -8.14
N PRO A 53 15.67 18.49 -8.04
CA PRO A 53 15.89 19.90 -7.71
C PRO A 53 15.51 20.86 -8.85
N SER A 54 15.29 20.35 -10.07
CA SER A 54 14.96 21.17 -11.23
C SER A 54 13.45 21.31 -11.47
N CYS A 55 12.65 20.25 -11.24
CA CYS A 55 11.20 20.28 -11.50
C CYS A 55 10.34 19.87 -10.28
N GLY A 56 10.94 19.37 -9.20
CA GLY A 56 10.23 18.96 -7.99
C GLY A 56 9.60 17.56 -8.03
N ALA A 57 9.72 16.84 -9.16
CA ALA A 57 9.18 15.49 -9.30
C ALA A 57 9.87 14.48 -8.37
N GLU A 58 9.10 13.53 -7.85
CA GLU A 58 9.61 12.42 -7.05
C GLU A 58 10.13 11.31 -7.96
N ASN A 59 11.38 10.92 -7.75
CA ASN A 59 12.09 9.92 -8.54
C ASN A 59 12.77 8.92 -7.61
N PRO A 60 12.93 7.65 -7.98
CA PRO A 60 13.69 6.69 -7.17
C PRO A 60 15.11 7.17 -6.84
N ALA A 61 15.57 6.85 -5.64
CA ALA A 61 16.92 7.08 -5.19
C ALA A 61 17.88 6.23 -6.02
N GLY A 62 19.01 6.82 -6.40
CA GLY A 62 19.98 6.19 -7.30
C GLY A 62 19.68 6.34 -8.79
N GLU A 63 18.57 6.99 -9.19
CA GLU A 63 18.37 7.34 -10.60
C GLU A 63 19.41 8.38 -11.07
N ALA A 64 20.02 8.10 -12.23
CA ALA A 64 20.99 9.00 -12.84
C ALA A 64 20.33 10.24 -13.46
N PHE A 65 19.07 10.14 -13.89
CA PHE A 65 18.31 11.20 -14.56
C PHE A 65 16.86 11.24 -14.04
N CYS A 66 16.26 12.43 -13.98
CA CYS A 66 14.87 12.61 -13.63
C CYS A 66 13.95 12.05 -14.73
N SER A 67 13.02 11.16 -14.37
CA SER A 67 12.04 10.57 -15.28
C SER A 67 11.01 11.57 -15.83
N ASN A 68 10.92 12.78 -15.25
CA ASN A 68 9.98 13.82 -15.67
C ASN A 68 10.62 14.90 -16.57
N CYS A 69 11.86 15.32 -16.31
CA CYS A 69 12.51 16.42 -17.04
C CYS A 69 13.88 16.06 -17.66
N GLY A 70 14.43 14.89 -17.38
CA GLY A 70 15.72 14.43 -17.92
C GLY A 70 16.97 15.05 -17.29
N VAL A 71 16.83 15.85 -16.22
CA VAL A 71 18.00 16.44 -15.54
C VAL A 71 18.82 15.36 -14.83
N SER A 72 20.14 15.48 -14.86
CA SER A 72 21.05 14.57 -14.15
C SER A 72 20.89 14.71 -12.62
N MET A 73 20.65 13.60 -11.93
CA MET A 73 20.50 13.51 -10.48
C MET A 73 21.62 12.70 -9.81
N LEU A 74 22.73 12.47 -10.53
CA LEU A 74 23.92 11.75 -10.08
C LEU A 74 24.63 12.49 -8.92
N GLY A 75 24.07 12.39 -7.71
CA GLY A 75 24.53 13.10 -6.52
C GLY A 75 24.13 12.47 -5.19
N ALA A 76 23.30 11.41 -5.18
CA ALA A 76 22.96 10.67 -3.97
C ALA A 76 23.44 9.21 -4.09
N PRO A 77 24.45 8.78 -3.32
CA PRO A 77 24.87 7.38 -3.33
C PRO A 77 23.73 6.51 -2.78
N ALA A 78 23.20 5.62 -3.62
CA ALA A 78 22.31 4.55 -3.18
C ALA A 78 23.04 3.71 -2.12
N ALA A 79 22.53 3.72 -0.90
CA ALA A 79 23.10 2.98 0.22
C ALA A 79 23.09 1.48 -0.10
N ASN A 80 24.29 0.90 -0.16
CA ASN A 80 24.53 -0.51 -0.36
C ASN A 80 24.44 -1.22 1.01
N PRO A 81 23.48 -2.13 1.27
CA PRO A 81 23.50 -2.90 2.51
C PRO A 81 24.55 -4.01 2.41
N ALA A 82 25.53 -4.00 3.34
CA ALA A 82 26.58 -5.01 3.49
C ALA A 82 26.10 -6.21 4.30
#